data_AF-A0AA49LM85-F1
#
_entry.id   AF-A0AA49LM85-F1
#
_cell.length_a   1.000
_cell.length_b   1.000
_cell.length_c   1.000
_cell.angle_alpha   90.00
_cell.angle_beta   90.00
_cell.angle_gamma   90.00
#
_symmetry.space_group_name_H-M   'P 1'
#
loop_
_entity.id
_entity.type
_entity.pdbx_description
1 polymer ?
#
loop_
_entity_poly.entity_id
_entity_poly.type
_entity_poly.pdbx_seq_one_letter_code
_entity_poly.pdbx_strand_id
1 'polypeptide(L)'
;MSIKNIQNIRQTDGFEDREKDLAITGNLKKQTNVLAVAVGRRKEAVAQVRFVLGTGQFIINGKPVQTYLQNNFYSLLTVKAPFEILQNLSNTTGGNSITNPSEGGDNKNNKMEDSVSAAQTVSTVGQTSKAPLVTGRGKQNILCQPDAFDTIVKVEGGGLGGQAEAIKLGIARAICKATENEIDEIFPNLQAALRSKGCLTQDARAKERRKYGLKKARKAPQYHKR
;
A
#
# COMPACT_ATOMS: atom_id res chain seq x y z
N MET A 1 74.34 39.43 7.66
CA MET A 1 74.60 39.06 6.25
C MET A 1 74.32 37.56 6.14
N SER A 2 73.50 36.98 5.26
CA SER A 2 72.75 37.47 4.11
C SER A 2 71.54 36.55 3.90
N ILE A 3 70.49 37.14 3.35
CA ILE A 3 69.22 36.55 2.91
C ILE A 3 69.39 35.87 1.55
N LYS A 4 68.66 34.76 1.32
CA LYS A 4 67.96 34.32 0.08
C LYS A 4 67.39 32.91 0.35
N ASN A 5 66.11 32.70 0.68
CA ASN A 5 64.89 32.83 -0.13
C ASN A 5 64.83 31.82 -1.30
N ILE A 6 63.60 31.32 -1.58
CA ILE A 6 63.10 30.71 -2.84
C ILE A 6 62.90 29.16 -2.84
N GLN A 7 61.74 28.69 -2.36
CA GLN A 7 60.62 28.10 -3.15
C GLN A 7 59.83 27.01 -2.41
N ASN A 8 58.54 27.30 -2.26
CA ASN A 8 57.45 26.44 -1.80
C ASN A 8 57.14 25.28 -2.78
N ILE A 9 56.29 24.39 -2.28
CA ILE A 9 55.25 23.59 -2.96
C ILE A 9 55.54 22.08 -2.90
N ARG A 10 55.09 21.42 -1.83
CA ARG A 10 54.43 20.10 -1.89
C ARG A 10 53.34 20.02 -0.82
N GLN A 11 52.12 20.33 -1.26
CA GLN A 11 50.86 19.70 -0.87
C GLN A 11 50.80 19.07 0.52
N THR A 12 50.20 19.79 1.46
CA THR A 12 49.51 19.21 2.61
C THR A 12 48.23 18.54 2.09
N ASP A 13 48.34 17.32 1.56
CA ASP A 13 47.15 16.56 1.17
C ASP A 13 46.61 15.80 2.39
N GLY A 14 45.48 16.30 2.88
CA GLY A 14 44.78 15.93 4.10
C GLY A 14 44.56 14.43 4.27
N PHE A 15 45.33 13.84 5.17
CA PHE A 15 45.09 12.51 5.71
C PHE A 15 44.19 12.56 6.96
N GLU A 16 44.14 13.69 7.66
CA GLU A 16 43.36 13.87 8.91
C GLU A 16 41.84 14.11 8.67
N ASP A 17 41.42 14.34 7.43
CA ASP A 17 40.00 14.50 7.09
C ASP A 17 39.33 13.17 6.70
N ARG A 18 40.11 12.14 6.34
CA ARG A 18 39.57 10.82 5.95
C ARG A 18 38.99 10.02 7.12
N GLU A 19 39.54 10.18 8.33
CA GLU A 19 38.98 9.54 9.52
C GLU A 19 37.65 10.17 9.95
N LYS A 20 37.45 11.46 9.68
CA LYS A 20 36.17 12.16 9.90
C LYS A 20 35.13 11.74 8.85
N ASP A 21 35.53 11.51 7.61
CA ASP A 21 34.66 11.00 6.54
C ASP A 21 34.21 9.54 6.79
N LEU A 22 35.08 8.71 7.37
CA LEU A 22 34.77 7.34 7.81
C LEU A 22 33.83 7.31 9.03
N ALA A 23 33.94 8.28 9.95
CA ALA A 23 33.02 8.44 11.07
C ALA A 23 31.62 8.94 10.65
N ILE A 24 31.53 9.75 9.58
CA ILE A 24 30.26 10.22 8.99
C ILE A 24 29.56 9.09 8.22
N THR A 25 30.30 8.25 7.50
CA THR A 25 29.73 7.12 6.74
C THR A 25 29.31 5.94 7.63
N GLY A 26 29.88 5.81 8.84
CA GLY A 26 29.53 4.77 9.82
C GLY A 26 28.19 4.97 10.53
N ASN A 27 27.62 6.19 10.54
CA ASN A 27 26.46 6.53 11.38
C ASN A 27 25.09 6.45 10.64
N LEU A 28 25.06 5.97 9.40
CA LEU A 28 23.85 5.97 8.55
C LEU A 28 23.41 4.58 8.07
N LYS A 29 23.84 3.50 8.73
CA LYS A 29 22.96 2.33 8.90
C LYS A 29 21.85 2.72 9.87
N LYS A 30 21.04 3.70 9.46
CA LYS A 30 19.88 4.22 10.18
C LYS A 30 19.09 2.99 10.62
N GLN A 31 18.93 2.78 11.92
CA GLN A 31 18.16 1.66 12.45
C GLN A 31 16.80 1.66 11.75
N THR A 32 16.62 0.79 10.77
CA THR A 32 15.38 0.74 10.01
C THR A 32 14.44 -0.10 10.85
N ASN A 33 13.55 0.57 11.60
CA ASN A 33 12.39 -0.04 12.25
C ASN A 33 11.39 -0.54 11.18
N VAL A 34 11.83 -1.50 10.38
CA VAL A 34 11.04 -2.14 9.33
C VAL A 34 10.34 -3.33 9.97
N LEU A 35 9.00 -3.27 9.98
CA LEU A 35 8.18 -4.35 10.50
C LEU A 35 8.18 -5.55 9.56
N ALA A 36 7.99 -5.31 8.26
CA ALA A 36 7.93 -6.36 7.26
C ALA A 36 8.25 -5.83 5.86
N VAL A 37 8.78 -6.74 5.04
CA VAL A 37 8.99 -6.52 3.61
C VAL A 37 8.32 -7.65 2.83
N ALA A 38 7.51 -7.26 1.85
CA ALA A 38 6.87 -8.21 0.95
C ALA A 38 6.84 -7.70 -0.48
N VAL A 39 6.66 -8.65 -1.40
CA VAL A 39 6.55 -8.38 -2.82
C VAL A 39 5.20 -8.87 -3.32
N GLY A 40 4.52 -8.00 -4.06
CA GLY A 40 3.33 -8.34 -4.83
C GLY A 40 3.63 -8.24 -6.32
N ARG A 41 3.07 -9.16 -7.10
CA ARG A 41 3.26 -9.23 -8.55
C ARG A 41 1.91 -9.43 -9.22
N ARG A 42 1.65 -8.70 -10.30
CA ARG A 42 0.50 -8.94 -11.16
C ARG A 42 0.81 -8.55 -12.59
N LYS A 43 0.54 -9.48 -13.52
CA LYS A 43 0.96 -9.35 -14.93
C LYS A 43 2.45 -8.98 -14.97
N GLU A 44 2.78 -7.84 -15.54
CA GLU A 44 4.15 -7.31 -15.64
C GLU A 44 4.51 -6.36 -14.48
N ALA A 45 3.55 -5.98 -13.62
CA ALA A 45 3.79 -5.06 -12.52
C ALA A 45 4.36 -5.79 -11.29
N VAL A 46 5.39 -5.20 -10.69
CA VAL A 46 6.04 -5.67 -9.47
C VAL A 46 6.05 -4.53 -8.44
N ALA A 47 5.53 -4.82 -7.25
CA ALA A 47 5.49 -3.89 -6.14
C ALA A 47 6.25 -4.47 -4.95
N GLN A 48 7.27 -3.76 -4.48
CA GLN A 48 7.96 -4.03 -3.23
C GLN A 48 7.41 -3.11 -2.15
N VAL A 49 6.79 -3.70 -1.13
CA VAL A 49 6.17 -2.99 -0.01
C VAL A 49 7.06 -3.15 1.22
N ARG A 50 7.30 -2.04 1.90
CA ARG A 50 7.98 -1.98 3.20
C ARG A 50 7.07 -1.31 4.20
N PHE A 51 6.84 -1.97 5.33
CA PHE A 51 6.18 -1.39 6.50
C PHE A 51 7.20 -0.87 7.47
N VAL A 52 6.98 0.36 7.95
CA VAL A 52 7.80 1.04 8.95
C VAL A 52 6.85 1.55 10.03
N LEU A 53 7.22 1.46 11.30
CA LEU A 53 6.43 2.08 12.38
C LEU A 53 6.40 3.60 12.19
N GLY A 54 5.22 4.22 12.23
CA GLY A 54 5.11 5.62 11.85
C GLY A 54 3.71 6.23 11.93
N THR A 55 3.46 7.18 11.04
CA THR A 55 2.31 8.12 11.06
C THR A 55 1.12 7.73 10.19
N GLY A 56 1.21 6.60 9.47
CA GLY A 56 0.18 6.17 8.52
C GLY A 56 0.35 6.72 7.09
N GLN A 57 1.52 7.26 6.76
CA GLN A 57 1.76 7.79 5.43
C GLN A 57 1.87 6.67 4.39
N PHE A 58 1.11 6.81 3.30
CA PHE A 58 1.16 5.91 2.16
C PHE A 58 1.86 6.58 0.98
N ILE A 59 3.09 6.13 0.68
CA ILE A 59 3.95 6.71 -0.36
C ILE A 59 4.30 5.65 -1.40
N ILE A 60 4.07 5.96 -2.69
CA ILE A 60 4.46 5.14 -3.84
C ILE A 60 5.49 5.91 -4.67
N ASN A 61 6.69 5.34 -4.83
CA ASN A 61 7.78 5.95 -5.61
C ASN A 61 8.04 7.42 -5.24
N GLY A 62 7.97 7.76 -3.95
CA GLY A 62 8.18 9.13 -3.45
C GLY A 62 6.99 10.09 -3.60
N LYS A 63 5.85 9.63 -4.13
CA LYS A 63 4.61 10.42 -4.28
C LYS A 63 3.51 9.87 -3.37
N PRO A 64 2.57 10.71 -2.89
CA PRO A 64 1.43 10.21 -2.13
C PRO A 64 0.54 9.32 -3.02
N VAL A 65 -0.10 8.33 -2.39
CA VAL A 65 -0.92 7.31 -3.09
C VAL A 65 -1.96 7.90 -4.05
N GLN A 66 -2.63 8.95 -3.61
CA GLN A 66 -3.71 9.60 -4.36
C GLN A 66 -3.17 10.23 -5.65
N THR A 67 -2.08 11.00 -5.55
CA THR A 67 -1.42 11.62 -6.71
C THR A 67 -0.82 10.58 -7.66
N TYR A 68 -0.19 9.52 -7.13
CA TYR A 68 0.42 8.48 -7.98
C TYR A 68 -0.63 7.71 -8.79
N LEU A 69 -1.73 7.31 -8.16
CA LEU A 69 -2.82 6.58 -8.80
C LEU A 69 -3.82 7.51 -9.52
N GLN A 70 -3.46 8.78 -9.72
CA GLN A 70 -4.25 9.77 -10.47
C GLN A 70 -5.69 9.89 -9.95
N ASN A 71 -5.89 9.78 -8.63
CA ASN A 71 -7.19 9.79 -7.97
C ASN A 71 -8.19 8.74 -8.51
N ASN A 72 -7.70 7.69 -9.17
CA ASN A 72 -8.56 6.66 -9.71
C ASN A 72 -9.22 5.87 -8.57
N PHE A 73 -10.54 5.99 -8.43
CA PHE A 73 -11.30 5.40 -7.33
C PHE A 73 -11.07 3.89 -7.19
N TYR A 74 -11.13 3.13 -8.30
CA TYR A 74 -10.96 1.68 -8.30
C TYR A 74 -9.57 1.25 -7.82
N SER A 75 -8.54 1.97 -8.27
CA SER A 75 -7.15 1.69 -7.88
C SER A 75 -6.92 1.99 -6.40
N LEU A 76 -7.48 3.08 -5.89
CA LEU A 76 -7.40 3.43 -4.46
C LEU A 76 -8.14 2.42 -3.57
N LEU A 77 -9.34 1.99 -3.97
CA LEU A 77 -10.12 0.97 -3.25
C LEU A 77 -9.34 -0.35 -3.19
N THR A 78 -8.75 -0.75 -4.31
CA THR A 78 -7.95 -1.99 -4.41
C THR A 78 -6.78 -1.99 -3.42
N VAL A 79 -6.08 -0.85 -3.29
CA VAL A 79 -4.95 -0.71 -2.36
C VAL A 79 -5.41 -0.70 -0.89
N LYS A 80 -6.59 -0.14 -0.60
CA LYS A 80 -7.17 -0.07 0.76
C LYS A 80 -7.78 -1.39 1.25
N ALA A 81 -8.26 -2.24 0.35
CA ALA A 81 -8.93 -3.50 0.65
C ALA A 81 -8.28 -4.36 1.77
N PRO A 82 -6.96 -4.61 1.81
CA PRO A 82 -6.35 -5.42 2.89
C PRO A 82 -6.50 -4.80 4.28
N PHE A 83 -6.48 -3.46 4.39
CA PHE A 83 -6.67 -2.76 5.65
C PHE A 83 -8.13 -2.78 6.11
N GLU A 84 -9.07 -2.64 5.16
CA GLU A 84 -10.50 -2.76 5.45
C GLU A 84 -10.84 -4.15 6.00
N ILE A 85 -10.21 -5.21 5.49
CA ILE A 85 -10.39 -6.58 5.99
C ILE A 85 -9.90 -6.69 7.44
N LEU A 86 -8.73 -6.12 7.76
CA LEU A 86 -8.21 -6.09 9.13
C LEU A 86 -9.16 -5.36 10.08
N GLN A 87 -9.68 -4.21 9.67
CA GLN A 87 -10.62 -3.41 10.46
C GLN A 87 -11.95 -4.15 10.69
N ASN A 88 -12.45 -4.89 9.69
CA ASN A 88 -13.67 -5.68 9.84
C ASN A 88 -13.48 -6.86 10.82
N LEU A 89 -12.30 -7.48 10.83
CA LEU A 89 -11.97 -8.53 11.79
C LEU A 89 -11.92 -7.99 13.22
N SER A 90 -11.33 -6.81 13.44
CA SER A 90 -11.33 -6.19 14.77
C SER A 90 -12.72 -5.81 15.26
N ASN A 91 -13.59 -5.33 14.36
CA ASN A 91 -14.96 -4.92 14.69
C ASN A 91 -15.87 -6.10 15.03
N THR A 92 -15.59 -7.31 14.52
CA THR A 92 -16.39 -8.50 14.84
C THR A 92 -16.17 -8.97 16.28
N THR A 93 -14.97 -8.73 16.83
CA THR A 93 -14.62 -9.04 18.23
C THR A 93 -15.23 -8.02 19.21
N GLY A 94 -15.47 -6.77 18.77
CA GLY A 94 -16.20 -5.74 19.52
C GLY A 94 -17.68 -5.71 19.10
N GLY A 95 -18.51 -6.56 19.71
CA GLY A 95 -19.86 -6.91 19.25
C GLY A 95 -20.75 -5.77 18.71
N ASN A 96 -21.46 -6.09 17.63
CA ASN A 96 -22.77 -5.55 17.31
C ASN A 96 -23.64 -6.69 16.75
N SER A 97 -24.32 -7.39 17.64
CA SER A 97 -25.47 -8.25 17.31
C SER A 97 -26.66 -7.37 16.97
N ILE A 98 -26.71 -6.83 15.75
CA ILE A 98 -28.00 -6.50 15.15
C ILE A 98 -28.47 -7.80 14.51
N THR A 99 -29.30 -8.53 15.24
CA THR A 99 -30.16 -9.55 14.66
C THR A 99 -31.04 -8.85 13.63
N ASN A 100 -30.65 -8.85 12.37
CA ASN A 100 -31.63 -8.65 11.30
C ASN A 100 -32.51 -9.90 11.31
N PRO A 101 -33.82 -9.80 11.61
CA PRO A 101 -34.71 -10.94 11.49
C PRO A 101 -34.64 -11.44 10.05
N SER A 102 -34.46 -12.74 9.88
CA SER A 102 -34.66 -13.38 8.60
C SER A 102 -36.13 -13.19 8.20
N GLU A 103 -36.40 -12.38 7.19
CA GLU A 103 -37.71 -12.36 6.54
C GLU A 103 -37.53 -12.77 5.08
N GLY A 104 -37.83 -14.05 4.83
CA GLY A 104 -38.48 -14.41 3.57
C GLY A 104 -39.89 -13.80 3.60
N GLY A 105 -40.23 -13.09 2.54
CA GLY A 105 -41.53 -12.48 2.36
C GLY A 105 -41.56 -11.69 1.06
N ASP A 106 -42.16 -12.28 0.03
CA ASP A 106 -42.53 -11.59 -1.20
C ASP A 106 -43.35 -10.35 -0.87
N ASN A 107 -42.91 -9.15 -1.32
CA ASN A 107 -43.80 -7.99 -1.32
C ASN A 107 -43.83 -7.34 -2.69
N LYS A 108 -44.95 -7.57 -3.38
CA LYS A 108 -45.29 -7.02 -4.68
C LYS A 108 -45.46 -5.50 -4.54
N ASN A 109 -44.63 -4.78 -5.27
CA ASN A 109 -44.88 -3.50 -5.92
C ASN A 109 -46.09 -2.69 -5.40
N ASN A 110 -45.79 -1.63 -4.64
CA ASN A 110 -46.62 -0.43 -4.63
C ASN A 110 -45.88 0.72 -5.34
N LYS A 111 -46.70 1.50 -6.01
CA LYS A 111 -46.46 2.37 -7.16
C LYS A 111 -46.48 3.83 -6.69
N MET A 112 -45.61 4.66 -7.29
CA MET A 112 -45.55 6.14 -7.21
C MET A 112 -45.18 6.66 -5.79
N GLU A 113 -44.56 7.81 -5.54
CA GLU A 113 -44.69 9.13 -6.21
C GLU A 113 -43.42 10.00 -6.02
N ASP A 114 -43.35 11.08 -6.81
CA ASP A 114 -42.29 12.08 -6.92
C ASP A 114 -42.10 12.98 -5.68
N SER A 115 -40.89 13.51 -5.46
CA SER A 115 -40.66 14.95 -5.22
C SER A 115 -39.19 15.30 -4.94
N VAL A 116 -38.82 16.43 -5.52
CA VAL A 116 -37.49 17.03 -5.58
C VAL A 116 -37.39 18.06 -4.44
N SER A 117 -36.34 18.01 -3.61
CA SER A 117 -35.86 19.18 -2.83
C SER A 117 -34.37 18.97 -2.52
N ALA A 118 -33.48 19.77 -3.11
CA ALA A 118 -32.98 21.05 -2.60
C ALA A 118 -32.21 20.92 -1.28
N ALA A 119 -30.87 20.88 -1.36
CA ALA A 119 -30.00 21.26 -0.26
C ALA A 119 -28.79 22.04 -0.80
N GLN A 120 -28.71 23.28 -0.32
CA GLN A 120 -27.71 24.30 -0.58
C GLN A 120 -26.38 24.03 0.12
N THR A 121 -25.34 24.61 -0.48
CA THR A 121 -24.05 25.11 0.04
C THR A 121 -23.91 25.41 1.54
N VAL A 122 -22.75 25.07 2.14
CA VAL A 122 -21.78 25.98 2.87
C VAL A 122 -20.56 25.16 3.38
N SER A 123 -19.35 25.39 2.86
CA SER A 123 -18.23 26.18 3.43
C SER A 123 -17.52 25.63 4.68
N THR A 124 -16.24 25.29 4.50
CA THR A 124 -15.05 25.65 5.32
C THR A 124 -15.06 25.41 6.83
N VAL A 125 -14.13 24.58 7.35
CA VAL A 125 -13.24 24.88 8.50
C VAL A 125 -12.14 23.80 8.64
N GLY A 126 -10.88 24.23 8.64
CA GLY A 126 -9.88 23.82 9.64
C GLY A 126 -9.16 22.48 9.47
N GLN A 127 -7.94 22.54 8.95
CA GLN A 127 -6.86 21.66 9.39
C GLN A 127 -6.62 21.86 10.89
N THR A 128 -6.76 20.82 11.71
CA THR A 128 -5.81 20.53 12.80
C THR A 128 -5.69 19.01 12.93
N SER A 129 -4.52 18.49 12.58
CA SER A 129 -4.11 17.11 12.88
C SER A 129 -3.91 16.99 14.39
N LYS A 130 -4.99 16.67 15.11
CA LYS A 130 -4.93 16.37 16.54
C LYS A 130 -4.46 14.92 16.66
N ALA A 131 -3.19 14.72 17.02
CA ALA A 131 -2.69 13.40 17.41
C ALA A 131 -3.54 12.89 18.58
N PRO A 132 -4.09 11.67 18.53
CA PRO A 132 -4.83 11.14 19.65
C PRO A 132 -3.83 10.67 20.70
N LEU A 133 -3.65 11.45 21.77
CA LEU A 133 -2.99 10.97 22.99
C LEU A 133 -3.97 10.00 23.67
N VAL A 134 -3.81 8.70 23.40
CA VAL A 134 -4.58 7.64 24.06
C VAL A 134 -3.75 7.10 25.21
N THR A 135 -3.99 7.64 26.41
CA THR A 135 -3.59 7.03 27.67
C THR A 135 -4.51 5.84 27.94
N GLY A 136 -3.94 4.64 28.05
CA GLY A 136 -4.59 3.44 28.59
C GLY A 136 -5.61 2.74 27.68
N ARG A 137 -5.15 1.87 26.79
CA ARG A 137 -5.88 0.61 26.56
C ARG A 137 -4.85 -0.53 26.49
N GLY A 138 -5.17 -1.67 27.10
CA GLY A 138 -4.30 -2.84 27.18
C GLY A 138 -3.78 -3.24 25.80
N LYS A 139 -2.52 -3.72 25.72
CA LYS A 139 -1.83 -4.22 24.50
C LYS A 139 -2.52 -3.77 23.20
N GLN A 140 -2.44 -2.49 22.88
CA GLN A 140 -3.08 -1.94 21.69
C GLN A 140 -2.47 -2.64 20.48
N ASN A 141 -3.30 -3.34 19.73
CA ASN A 141 -2.86 -4.09 18.57
C ASN A 141 -2.45 -3.12 17.44
N ILE A 142 -1.15 -2.76 17.40
CA ILE A 142 -0.57 -1.69 16.59
C ILE A 142 -0.88 -1.88 15.10
N LEU A 143 -1.04 -3.12 14.64
CA LEU A 143 -1.32 -3.45 13.23
C LEU A 143 -2.75 -3.16 12.77
N CYS A 144 -3.71 -3.03 13.69
CA CYS A 144 -5.12 -2.85 13.34
C CYS A 144 -5.42 -1.44 12.82
N GLN A 145 -4.59 -0.46 13.17
CA GLN A 145 -4.77 0.93 12.76
C GLN A 145 -3.83 1.22 11.59
N PRO A 146 -4.35 1.65 10.42
CA PRO A 146 -3.49 2.07 9.31
C PRO A 146 -2.58 3.24 9.68
N ASP A 147 -2.96 4.01 10.72
CA ASP A 147 -2.25 5.18 11.20
C ASP A 147 -0.99 4.86 12.02
N ALA A 148 -0.76 3.59 12.34
CA ALA A 148 0.37 3.17 13.18
C ALA A 148 1.64 2.83 12.38
N PHE A 149 1.53 2.59 11.08
CA PHE A 149 2.66 2.24 10.23
C PHE A 149 2.61 2.96 8.89
N ASP A 150 3.76 3.47 8.48
CA ASP A 150 3.95 4.03 7.15
C ASP A 150 4.14 2.91 6.13
N THR A 151 3.46 3.04 4.99
CA THR A 151 3.56 2.10 3.87
C THR A 151 4.37 2.74 2.75
N ILE A 152 5.62 2.27 2.59
CA ILE A 152 6.53 2.74 1.57
C ILE A 152 6.61 1.70 0.46
N VAL A 153 6.19 2.08 -0.73
CA VAL A 153 6.11 1.17 -1.88
C VAL A 153 7.04 1.63 -3.00
N LYS A 154 7.83 0.70 -3.52
CA LYS A 154 8.53 0.84 -4.79
C LYS A 154 7.84 -0.02 -5.85
N VAL A 155 7.43 0.57 -6.97
CA VAL A 155 6.68 -0.11 -8.03
C VAL A 155 7.30 0.13 -9.40
N GLU A 156 7.38 -0.95 -10.18
CA GLU A 156 7.92 -0.96 -11.55
C GLU A 156 7.05 -1.86 -12.45
N GLY A 157 7.01 -1.55 -13.75
CA GLY A 157 6.32 -2.36 -14.78
C GLY A 157 4.79 -2.18 -14.87
N GLY A 158 4.20 -2.77 -15.90
CA GLY A 158 2.75 -2.78 -16.14
C GLY A 158 2.11 -1.40 -16.33
N GLY A 159 0.86 -1.27 -15.90
CA GLY A 159 0.12 0.01 -15.88
C GLY A 159 -0.64 0.20 -14.56
N LEU A 160 -1.23 1.37 -14.33
CA LEU A 160 -1.76 1.79 -13.02
C LEU A 160 -2.65 0.76 -12.32
N GLY A 161 -3.62 0.16 -13.04
CA GLY A 161 -4.50 -0.86 -12.43
C GLY A 161 -3.74 -2.14 -12.04
N GLY A 162 -2.82 -2.60 -12.89
CA GLY A 162 -1.97 -3.75 -12.58
C GLY A 162 -1.01 -3.48 -11.42
N GLN A 163 -0.49 -2.26 -11.35
CA GLN A 163 0.33 -1.77 -10.25
C GLN A 163 -0.46 -1.73 -8.94
N ALA A 164 -1.68 -1.17 -8.93
CA ALA A 164 -2.55 -1.11 -7.75
C ALA A 164 -2.84 -2.51 -7.18
N GLU A 165 -3.14 -3.48 -8.05
CA GLU A 165 -3.39 -4.85 -7.62
C GLU A 165 -2.10 -5.57 -7.18
N ALA A 166 -0.95 -5.27 -7.79
CA ALA A 166 0.35 -5.75 -7.28
C ALA A 166 0.64 -5.20 -5.88
N ILE A 167 0.36 -3.92 -5.64
CA ILE A 167 0.47 -3.28 -4.32
C ILE A 167 -0.43 -3.97 -3.31
N LYS A 168 -1.71 -4.22 -3.66
CA LYS A 168 -2.67 -4.96 -2.81
C LYS A 168 -2.10 -6.30 -2.32
N LEU A 169 -1.56 -7.11 -3.24
CA LEU A 169 -0.95 -8.39 -2.90
C LEU A 169 0.29 -8.22 -2.02
N GLY A 170 1.10 -7.19 -2.27
CA GLY A 170 2.28 -6.87 -1.47
C GLY A 170 1.91 -6.49 -0.04
N ILE A 171 0.91 -5.63 0.15
CA ILE A 171 0.41 -5.20 1.46
C ILE A 171 -0.14 -6.39 2.24
N ALA A 172 -1.01 -7.19 1.63
CA ALA A 172 -1.60 -8.35 2.30
C ALA A 172 -0.52 -9.35 2.78
N ARG A 173 0.50 -9.58 1.95
CA ARG A 173 1.65 -10.42 2.34
C ARG A 173 2.52 -9.77 3.41
N ALA A 174 2.70 -8.45 3.37
CA ALA A 174 3.44 -7.72 4.40
C ALA A 174 2.74 -7.79 5.74
N ILE A 175 1.40 -7.70 5.77
CA ILE A 175 0.58 -7.88 6.97
C ILE A 175 0.81 -9.29 7.53
N CYS A 176 0.63 -10.33 6.72
CA CYS A 176 0.84 -11.72 7.18
C CYS A 176 2.25 -11.91 7.76
N LYS A 177 3.28 -11.36 7.11
CA LYS A 177 4.67 -11.41 7.59
C LYS A 177 4.89 -10.63 8.88
N ALA A 178 4.33 -9.44 8.99
CA ALA A 178 4.43 -8.62 10.20
C ALA A 178 3.78 -9.33 11.39
N THR A 179 2.73 -10.12 11.13
CA THR A 179 2.06 -10.93 12.16
C THR A 179 2.74 -12.26 12.45
N GLU A 180 3.72 -12.75 11.67
CA GLU A 180 4.25 -14.13 11.75
C GLU A 180 4.63 -14.62 13.16
N ASN A 181 5.05 -13.72 14.06
CA ASN A 181 5.41 -14.06 15.45
C ASN A 181 4.22 -14.03 16.43
N GLU A 182 3.07 -13.47 16.04
CA GLU A 182 1.90 -13.20 16.90
C GLU A 182 0.57 -13.69 16.27
N ILE A 183 0.61 -14.45 15.17
CA ILE A 183 -0.57 -14.82 14.34
C ILE A 183 -1.69 -15.46 15.16
N ASP A 184 -1.33 -16.40 16.04
CA ASP A 184 -2.31 -17.30 16.66
C ASP A 184 -3.08 -16.65 17.83
N GLU A 185 -2.53 -15.62 18.47
CA GLU A 185 -3.19 -14.92 19.58
C GLU A 185 -4.03 -13.72 19.11
N ILE A 186 -3.60 -13.05 18.04
CA ILE A 186 -4.12 -11.72 17.70
C ILE A 186 -5.25 -11.77 16.66
N PHE A 187 -5.11 -12.60 15.63
CA PHE A 187 -6.11 -12.68 14.55
C PHE A 187 -6.31 -14.13 14.08
N PRO A 188 -7.14 -14.92 14.79
CA PRO A 188 -7.51 -16.24 14.28
C PRO A 188 -8.16 -16.08 12.90
N ASN A 189 -7.70 -16.87 11.93
CA ASN A 189 -8.24 -16.93 10.56
C ASN A 189 -8.01 -15.71 9.65
N LEU A 190 -7.06 -14.81 9.94
CA LEU A 190 -6.73 -13.68 9.06
C LEU A 190 -6.43 -14.12 7.61
N GLN A 191 -5.62 -15.16 7.44
CA GLN A 191 -5.29 -15.66 6.11
C GLN A 191 -6.51 -16.18 5.35
N ALA A 192 -7.48 -16.81 6.04
CA ALA A 192 -8.70 -17.29 5.42
C ALA A 192 -9.56 -16.13 4.92
N ALA A 193 -9.70 -15.07 5.73
CA ALA A 193 -10.41 -13.84 5.35
C ALA A 193 -9.74 -13.12 4.16
N LEU A 194 -8.41 -13.02 4.17
CA LEU A 194 -7.69 -12.38 3.06
C LEU A 194 -7.72 -13.24 1.78
N ARG A 195 -7.72 -14.57 1.89
CA ARG A 195 -7.88 -15.48 0.74
C ARG A 195 -9.28 -15.40 0.14
N SER A 196 -10.33 -15.40 0.95
CA SER A 196 -11.71 -15.31 0.46
C SER A 196 -11.98 -14.00 -0.29
N LYS A 197 -11.33 -12.90 0.12
CA LYS A 197 -11.38 -11.60 -0.56
C LYS A 197 -10.37 -11.44 -1.71
N GLY A 198 -9.59 -12.48 -2.03
CA GLY A 198 -8.66 -12.47 -3.18
C GLY A 198 -7.44 -11.54 -3.01
N CYS A 199 -6.96 -11.36 -1.78
CA CYS A 199 -5.81 -10.50 -1.47
C CYS A 199 -4.47 -11.26 -1.39
N LEU A 200 -4.46 -12.60 -1.36
CA LEU A 200 -3.23 -13.40 -1.38
C LEU A 200 -2.98 -14.11 -2.72
N THR A 201 -4.05 -14.46 -3.43
CA THR A 201 -3.99 -15.23 -4.67
C THR A 201 -3.54 -14.35 -5.84
N GLN A 202 -2.50 -14.77 -6.53
CA GLN A 202 -2.02 -14.10 -7.74
C GLN A 202 -2.89 -14.49 -8.94
N ASP A 203 -3.24 -13.51 -9.78
CA ASP A 203 -3.86 -13.79 -11.09
C ASP A 203 -2.79 -14.31 -12.06
N ALA A 204 -2.96 -15.54 -12.51
CA ALA A 204 -2.02 -16.23 -13.40
C ALA A 204 -2.13 -15.78 -14.87
N ARG A 205 -3.11 -14.94 -15.23
CA ARG A 205 -3.34 -14.52 -16.61
C ARG A 205 -2.16 -13.72 -17.16
N ALA A 206 -1.64 -14.15 -18.30
CA ALA A 206 -0.64 -13.46 -19.09
C ALA A 206 -1.14 -13.19 -20.52
N LYS A 207 -0.53 -12.24 -21.22
CA LYS A 207 -0.88 -11.93 -22.61
C LYS A 207 -0.47 -13.11 -23.51
N GLU A 208 -1.44 -13.76 -24.14
CA GLU A 208 -1.17 -14.84 -25.10
C GLU A 208 -0.31 -14.32 -26.26
N ARG A 209 0.68 -15.11 -26.68
CA ARG A 209 1.56 -14.80 -27.82
C ARG A 209 0.75 -14.69 -29.12
N ARG A 210 1.15 -13.79 -30.02
CA ARG A 210 0.60 -13.73 -31.38
C ARG A 210 1.09 -14.92 -32.21
N LYS A 211 0.17 -15.67 -32.81
CA LYS A 211 0.48 -16.74 -33.77
C LYS A 211 0.67 -16.15 -35.19
N TYR A 212 1.41 -16.85 -36.04
CA TYR A 212 1.63 -16.43 -37.43
C TYR A 212 0.30 -16.40 -38.20
N GLY A 213 0.21 -15.56 -39.23
CA GLY A 213 -1.03 -15.38 -40.01
C GLY A 213 -2.18 -14.66 -39.28
N LEU A 214 -2.04 -14.34 -37.98
CA LEU A 214 -3.06 -13.63 -37.20
C LEU A 214 -2.68 -12.17 -36.94
N LYS A 215 -3.70 -11.29 -36.86
CA LYS A 215 -3.55 -9.86 -36.54
C LYS A 215 -3.29 -9.63 -35.04
N LYS A 216 -3.80 -10.50 -34.16
CA LYS A 216 -3.56 -10.52 -32.70
C LYS A 216 -3.47 -11.99 -32.23
N ALA A 217 -3.44 -12.26 -30.92
CA ALA A 217 -3.36 -13.63 -30.37
C ALA A 217 -4.30 -14.65 -31.06
N ARG A 218 -5.57 -14.26 -31.30
CA ARG A 218 -6.58 -15.10 -31.96
C ARG A 218 -7.31 -14.44 -33.14
N LYS A 219 -7.05 -13.15 -33.41
CA LYS A 219 -7.80 -12.38 -34.44
C LYS A 219 -7.29 -12.73 -35.83
N ALA A 220 -8.05 -13.53 -36.57
CA ALA A 220 -7.79 -13.84 -37.97
C ALA A 220 -8.16 -12.65 -38.89
N PRO A 221 -7.51 -12.53 -40.07
CA PRO A 221 -8.06 -11.73 -41.17
C PRO A 221 -9.42 -12.31 -41.65
N GLN A 222 -10.21 -11.50 -42.35
CA GLN A 222 -11.45 -11.96 -42.97
C GLN A 222 -11.14 -12.98 -44.07
N TYR A 223 -11.85 -14.11 -44.06
CA TYR A 223 -11.72 -15.17 -45.06
C TYR A 223 -12.86 -15.08 -46.07
N HIS A 224 -12.54 -15.21 -47.36
CA HIS A 224 -13.53 -15.29 -48.45
C HIS A 224 -13.64 -16.75 -48.92
N LYS A 225 -14.84 -17.33 -48.85
CA LYS A 225 -15.18 -18.65 -49.42
C LYS A 225 -15.63 -18.48 -50.87
N ARG A 226 -15.40 -19.51 -51.68
CA ARG A 226 -15.90 -19.61 -53.06
C ARG A 226 -17.33 -20.14 -53.07
#